data_AF-A0A925WP32-F1
#
_entry.id   AF-A0A925WP32-F1
#
_cell.length_a   1.000
_cell.length_b   1.000
_cell.length_c   1.000
_cell.angle_alpha   90.00
_cell.angle_beta   90.00
_cell.angle_gamma   90.00
#
_symmetry.space_group_name_H-M   'P 1'
#
loop_
_entity.id
_entity.type
_entity.pdbx_description
1 polymer ?
#
loop_
_entity_poly.entity_id
_entity_poly.type
_entity_poly.pdbx_seq_one_letter_code
_entity_poly.pdbx_strand_id
1 'polypeptide(L)'
;MTNLSVELSIEQLTALIDQRVDQKLQAIASMNEIHYVPLRSDSGQNDPRTLAELQTWVEQNRWTPPPGTPSVVELLREDRDR
;
A
#
# COMPACT_ATOMS: atom_id res chain seq x y z
N MET A 1 7.25 5.26 -44.93
CA MET A 1 7.07 4.93 -43.51
C MET A 1 5.62 5.21 -43.16
N THR A 2 4.79 4.18 -43.10
CA THR A 2 3.33 4.30 -42.95
C THR A 2 2.99 4.67 -41.50
N ASN A 3 2.51 5.90 -41.28
CA ASN A 3 1.82 6.28 -40.05
C ASN A 3 0.49 5.51 -40.02
N LEU A 4 0.47 4.40 -39.28
CA LEU A 4 -0.76 3.74 -38.87
C LEU A 4 -1.36 4.58 -37.74
N SER A 5 -2.14 5.60 -38.09
CA SER A 5 -3.10 6.19 -37.15
C SER A 5 -4.13 5.11 -36.84
N VAL A 6 -3.94 4.41 -35.73
CA VAL A 6 -4.91 3.41 -35.27
C VAL A 6 -6.10 4.19 -34.71
N GLU A 7 -7.19 4.27 -35.46
CA GLU A 7 -8.48 4.71 -34.92
C GLU A 7 -9.01 3.60 -34.00
N LEU A 8 -8.60 3.66 -32.73
CA LEU A 8 -9.17 2.82 -31.68
C LEU A 8 -10.48 3.44 -31.22
N SER A 9 -11.51 2.61 -31.08
CA SER A 9 -12.67 3.04 -30.30
C SER A 9 -12.24 3.24 -28.83
N ILE A 10 -12.98 4.06 -28.10
CA ILE A 10 -12.73 4.28 -26.66
C ILE A 10 -12.77 2.95 -25.90
N GLU A 11 -13.62 2.01 -26.30
CA GLU A 11 -13.70 0.67 -25.73
C GLU A 11 -12.42 -0.13 -25.98
N GLN A 12 -11.89 -0.09 -27.21
CA GLN A 12 -10.64 -0.76 -27.57
C GLN A 12 -9.43 -0.15 -26.88
N LEU A 13 -9.41 1.18 -26.74
CA LEU A 13 -8.36 1.88 -26.00
C LEU A 13 -8.40 1.51 -24.51
N THR A 14 -9.60 1.43 -23.92
CA THR A 14 -9.79 1.03 -22.52
C THR A 14 -9.29 -0.40 -22.31
N ALA A 15 -9.68 -1.34 -23.18
CA ALA A 15 -9.22 -2.73 -23.12
C ALA A 15 -7.69 -2.85 -23.22
N LEU A 16 -7.05 -2.03 -24.06
CA LEU A 16 -5.59 -2.00 -24.19
C LEU A 16 -4.90 -1.41 -22.95
N ILE A 17 -5.50 -0.39 -22.33
CA ILE A 17 -5.00 0.18 -21.08
C ILE A 17 -5.08 -0.87 -19.97
N ASP A 18 -6.22 -1.53 -19.81
CA ASP A 18 -6.43 -2.57 -18.79
C ASP A 18 -5.42 -3.70 -18.96
N GLN A 19 -5.29 -4.22 -20.18
CA GLN A 19 -4.31 -5.26 -20.50
C GLN A 19 -2.88 -4.81 -20.17
N ARG A 20 -2.53 -3.55 -20.45
CA ARG A 20 -1.18 -3.03 -20.20
C ARG A 20 -0.92 -2.81 -18.71
N VAL A 21 -1.93 -2.41 -17.95
CA VAL A 21 -1.86 -2.26 -16.49
C VAL A 21 -1.66 -3.63 -15.84
N ASP A 22 -2.44 -4.64 -16.24
CA ASP A 22 -2.33 -6.01 -15.71
C ASP A 22 -0.93 -6.60 -15.93
N GLN A 23 -0.39 -6.44 -17.15
CA GLN A 23 0.96 -6.89 -17.47
C GLN A 23 2.03 -6.21 -16.61
N LYS A 24 1.87 -4.91 -16.33
CA LYS A 24 2.82 -4.17 -15.49
C LYS A 24 2.71 -4.59 -14.02
N LEU A 25 1.50 -4.80 -13.51
CA LEU A 25 1.28 -5.29 -12.16
C LEU A 25 1.87 -6.69 -11.98
N GLN A 26 1.67 -7.58 -12.96
CA GLN A 26 2.26 -8.91 -12.94
C GLN A 26 3.80 -8.85 -12.97
N ALA A 27 4.39 -8.00 -13.81
CA ALA A 27 5.84 -7.82 -13.87
C ALA A 27 6.42 -7.32 -12.53
N ILE A 28 5.76 -6.36 -11.89
CA ILE A 28 6.15 -5.84 -10.56
C ILE A 28 6.02 -6.93 -9.49
N ALA A 29 4.91 -7.69 -9.50
CA ALA A 29 4.70 -8.79 -8.58
C ALA A 29 5.74 -9.92 -8.73
N SER A 30 6.24 -10.16 -9.95
CA SER A 30 7.30 -11.13 -10.19
C SER A 30 8.71 -10.61 -9.90
N MET A 31 8.97 -9.30 -10.04
CA MET A 31 10.28 -8.69 -9.74
C MET A 31 10.49 -8.45 -8.24
N ASN A 32 9.41 -8.27 -7.50
CA ASN A 32 9.42 -8.15 -6.06
C ASN A 32 8.84 -9.43 -5.46
N GLU A 33 9.68 -10.36 -4.97
CA GLU A 33 9.30 -11.31 -3.91
C GLU A 33 8.93 -10.58 -2.58
N ILE A 34 8.46 -9.34 -2.66
CA ILE A 34 7.65 -8.74 -1.62
C ILE A 34 6.33 -9.50 -1.73
N HIS A 35 6.10 -10.39 -0.76
CA HIS A 35 4.78 -10.92 -0.46
C HIS A 35 3.81 -9.74 -0.41
N TYR A 36 3.13 -9.50 -1.53
CA TYR A 36 2.05 -8.55 -1.61
C TYR A 36 0.92 -9.22 -0.85
N VAL A 37 0.89 -9.02 0.47
CA VAL A 37 -0.32 -9.21 1.23
C VAL A 37 -1.20 -8.06 0.74
N PRO A 38 -2.23 -8.31 -0.10
CA PRO A 38 -3.17 -7.25 -0.38
C PRO A 38 -3.60 -6.70 0.98
N LEU A 39 -3.56 -5.38 1.16
CA LEU A 39 -4.41 -4.73 2.14
C LEU A 39 -5.84 -5.04 1.70
N ARG A 40 -6.27 -6.25 2.01
CA ARG A 40 -7.64 -6.65 2.01
C ARG A 40 -8.30 -5.64 2.94
N SER A 41 -9.04 -4.71 2.34
CA SER A 41 -10.30 -4.22 2.91
C SER A 41 -11.30 -5.36 3.16
N ASP A 42 -10.88 -6.61 2.91
CA ASP A 42 -11.51 -7.90 3.11
C ASP A 42 -11.02 -8.62 4.39
N SER A 43 -10.59 -7.88 5.42
CA SER A 43 -10.85 -8.34 6.79
C SER A 43 -12.25 -7.87 7.20
N GLY A 44 -13.26 -8.40 6.51
CA GLY A 44 -14.60 -8.54 7.10
C GLY A 44 -14.60 -9.46 8.33
N GLN A 45 -13.43 -9.96 8.75
CA GLN A 45 -13.20 -10.29 10.15
C GLN A 45 -13.14 -8.99 10.93
N ASN A 46 -14.31 -8.54 11.38
CA ASN A 46 -14.36 -7.73 12.60
C ASN A 46 -13.42 -8.38 13.60
N ASP A 47 -12.46 -7.63 14.10
CA ASP A 47 -11.69 -8.06 15.26
C ASP A 47 -12.71 -8.55 16.30
N PRO A 48 -12.64 -9.83 16.74
CA PRO A 48 -13.64 -10.37 17.66
C PRO A 48 -13.61 -9.65 19.02
N ARG A 49 -12.56 -8.86 19.28
CA ARG A 49 -12.41 -8.05 20.48
C ARG A 49 -13.37 -6.86 20.45
N THR A 50 -14.05 -6.67 21.57
CA THR A 50 -14.79 -5.44 21.87
C THR A 50 -13.85 -4.23 21.93
N LEU A 51 -14.40 -3.03 21.76
CA LEU A 51 -13.64 -1.78 21.91
C LEU A 51 -12.94 -1.67 23.28
N ALA A 52 -13.58 -2.18 24.34
CA ALA A 52 -13.01 -2.18 25.69
C ALA A 52 -11.79 -3.11 25.80
N GLU A 53 -11.85 -4.29 25.17
CA GLU A 53 -10.72 -5.23 25.11
C GLU A 53 -9.58 -4.66 24.26
N LEU A 54 -9.89 -3.96 23.16
CA LEU A 54 -8.88 -3.27 22.36
C LEU A 54 -8.20 -2.16 23.15
N GLN A 55 -8.95 -1.34 23.87
CA GLN A 55 -8.38 -0.29 24.72
C GLN A 55 -7.47 -0.87 25.81
N THR A 56 -7.92 -1.96 26.45
CA THR A 56 -7.13 -2.68 27.46
C THR A 56 -5.85 -3.25 26.86
N TRP A 57 -5.94 -3.84 25.67
CA TRP A 57 -4.79 -4.39 24.97
C TRP A 57 -3.78 -3.31 24.59
N VAL A 58 -4.25 -2.17 24.07
CA VAL A 58 -3.38 -1.02 23.75
C VAL A 58 -2.66 -0.53 24.99
N GLU A 59 -3.36 -0.38 26.13
CA GLU A 59 -2.75 0.06 27.38
C GLU A 59 -1.66 -0.88 27.87
N GLN A 60 -1.93 -2.20 27.87
CA GLN A 60 -0.97 -3.21 28.31
C GLN A 60 0.27 -3.32 27.41
N ASN A 61 0.11 -3.04 26.12
CA ASN A 61 1.17 -3.14 25.13
C ASN A 61 1.76 -1.78 24.74
N ARG A 62 1.52 -0.73 25.56
CA ARG A 62 2.16 0.56 25.36
C ARG A 62 3.67 0.42 25.50
N TRP A 63 4.36 0.61 24.40
CA TRP A 63 5.80 0.79 24.44
C TRP A 63 6.12 2.23 24.80
N THR A 64 6.83 2.42 25.91
CA THR A 64 7.47 3.70 26.22
C THR A 64 8.89 3.64 25.69
N PRO A 65 9.26 4.50 24.73
CA PRO A 65 10.61 4.49 24.18
C PRO A 65 11.65 4.80 25.27
N PRO A 66 12.83 4.17 25.22
CA PRO A 66 13.92 4.49 26.14
C PRO A 66 14.37 5.95 25.98
N PRO A 67 14.98 6.56 27.02
CA PRO A 67 15.48 7.92 26.94
C PRO A 67 16.51 8.07 25.80
N GLY A 68 16.45 9.19 25.09
CA GLY A 68 17.31 9.45 23.93
C GLY A 68 16.76 8.90 22.61
N THR A 69 15.62 8.21 22.60
CA THR A 69 14.92 7.87 21.35
C THR A 69 14.42 9.17 20.71
N PRO A 70 14.73 9.44 19.43
CA PRO A 70 14.25 10.63 18.76
C PRO A 70 12.73 10.64 18.71
N SER A 71 12.16 11.80 19.01
CA SER A 71 10.73 12.03 18.82
C SER A 71 10.37 11.93 17.34
N VAL A 72 9.09 11.64 17.07
CA VAL A 72 8.56 11.62 15.70
C VAL A 72 8.86 12.93 14.97
N VAL A 73 8.83 14.06 15.69
CA VAL A 73 9.12 15.38 15.11
C VAL A 73 10.60 15.51 14.72
N GLU A 74 11.52 14.97 15.52
CA GLU A 74 12.96 14.97 15.20
C GLU A 74 13.23 14.12 13.97
N LEU A 75 12.64 12.91 13.90
CA LEU A 75 12.75 12.04 12.71
C LEU A 75 12.24 12.72 11.44
N LEU A 76 11.11 13.44 11.52
CA LEU A 76 10.55 14.18 10.38
C LEU A 76 11.42 15.37 9.95
N ARG A 77 12.11 16.02 10.90
CA ARG A 77 13.06 17.11 10.58
C ARG A 77 14.31 16.56 9.92
N GLU A 78 14.87 15.47 10.45
CA GLU A 78 16.04 14.81 9.87
C GLU A 78 15.80 14.34 8.42
N ASP A 79 14.60 13.83 8.12
CA ASP A 79 14.24 13.40 6.77
C ASP A 79 14.08 14.59 5.80
N ARG A 80 13.50 15.70 6.27
CA ARG A 80 13.33 16.92 5.48
C ARG A 80 14.65 17.64 5.21
N ASP A 81 15.55 17.64 6.19
CA ASP A 81 16.81 18.39 6.13
C ASP A 81 17.95 17.58 5.45
N ARG A 82 17.68 16.34 5.01
CA ARG A 82 18.53 15.54 4.10
C ARG A 82 18.36 15.92 2.65
#